data_AF-A0A8C7WV48-F1
#
_entry.id   AF-A0A8C7WV48-F1
#
_cell.length_a   1.000
_cell.length_b   1.000
_cell.length_c   1.000
_cell.angle_alpha   90.00
_cell.angle_beta   90.00
_cell.angle_gamma   90.00
#
_symmetry.space_group_name_H-M   'P 1'
#
loop_
_entity.id
_entity.type
_entity.pdbx_description
1 polymer ?
#
loop_
_entity_poly.entity_id
_entity_poly.type
_entity_poly.pdbx_seq_one_letter_code
_entity_poly.pdbx_strand_id
1 'polypeptide(L)'
;MLQYNEGLLSKQERCKYFIMRQLDVLGKDVKEAEVDEMVATGKWEVFNENLLNDARITRSQLSEIEQRHKVRELISLENNMKELRDLFLDIFMLVEEQGAAIEHIQTNVERTQEYVIVTKEKFKLAARYKKRNPCRQLCCCCCPPWRCCL
;
A
#
# COMPACT_ATOMS: atom_id res chain seq x y z
N MET A 1 26.92 -72.09 24.00
CA MET A 1 26.71 -72.24 22.54
C MET A 1 25.24 -72.09 22.15
N LEU A 2 24.32 -72.92 22.66
CA LEU A 2 22.89 -72.84 22.32
C LEU A 2 22.24 -71.48 22.68
N GLN A 3 22.40 -71.01 23.92
CA GLN A 3 21.86 -69.70 24.35
C GLN A 3 22.40 -68.51 23.54
N TYR A 4 23.66 -68.59 23.10
CA TYR A 4 24.25 -67.54 22.26
C TYR A 4 23.61 -67.54 20.87
N ASN A 5 23.40 -68.73 20.30
CA ASN A 5 22.75 -68.89 19.01
C ASN A 5 21.28 -68.43 19.03
N GLU A 6 20.53 -68.78 20.09
CA GLU A 6 19.17 -68.25 20.30
C GLU A 6 19.15 -66.71 20.40
N GLY A 7 20.12 -66.14 21.13
CA GLY A 7 20.25 -64.68 21.23
C GLY A 7 20.49 -64.01 19.88
N LEU A 8 21.30 -64.62 19.02
CA LEU A 8 21.55 -64.12 17.65
C LEU A 8 20.30 -64.22 16.77
N LEU A 9 19.61 -65.36 16.79
CA LEU A 9 18.38 -65.57 16.01
C LEU A 9 17.30 -64.54 16.40
N SER A 10 17.09 -64.29 17.70
CA SER A 10 16.09 -63.29 18.12
C SER A 10 16.48 -61.86 17.73
N LYS A 11 17.78 -61.54 17.69
CA LYS A 11 18.25 -60.24 17.20
C LYS A 11 18.00 -60.08 15.70
N GLN A 12 18.24 -61.13 14.93
CA GLN A 12 18.00 -61.16 13.49
C GLN A 12 16.50 -60.94 13.20
N GLU A 13 15.61 -61.66 13.89
CA GLU A 13 14.16 -61.48 13.78
C GLU A 13 13.72 -60.05 14.11
N ARG A 14 14.25 -59.46 15.18
CA ARG A 14 13.93 -58.08 15.57
C ARG A 14 14.37 -57.06 14.52
N CYS A 15 15.58 -57.21 13.97
CA CYS A 15 16.07 -56.33 12.91
C CYS A 15 15.22 -56.45 11.64
N LYS A 16 14.84 -57.69 11.27
CA LYS A 16 13.99 -57.95 10.11
C LYS A 16 12.61 -57.31 10.26
N TYR A 17 11.98 -57.50 11.42
CA TYR A 17 10.70 -56.87 11.74
C TYR A 17 10.77 -55.34 11.68
N PHE A 18 11.86 -54.75 12.19
CA PHE A 18 12.08 -53.32 12.13
C PHE A 18 12.14 -52.81 10.68
N ILE A 19 12.88 -53.48 9.81
CA ILE A 19 13.01 -53.12 8.39
C ILE A 19 11.67 -53.24 7.66
N MET A 20 10.94 -54.33 7.86
CA MET A 20 9.61 -54.52 7.28
C MET A 20 8.67 -53.39 7.67
N ARG A 21 8.67 -52.99 8.94
CA ARG A 21 7.83 -51.90 9.41
C ARG A 21 8.22 -50.54 8.82
N GLN A 22 9.50 -50.29 8.57
CA GLN A 22 9.93 -49.08 7.87
C GLN A 22 9.46 -49.06 6.41
N LEU A 23 9.50 -50.20 5.71
CA LEU A 23 9.00 -50.32 4.35
C LEU A 23 7.47 -50.11 4.27
N ASP A 24 6.75 -50.62 5.25
CA ASP A 24 5.29 -50.48 5.37
C ASP A 24 4.88 -49.01 5.64
N VAL A 25 5.60 -48.32 6.52
CA VAL A 25 5.43 -46.86 6.76
C VAL A 25 5.72 -46.05 5.49
N LEU A 26 6.66 -46.50 4.65
CA LEU A 26 6.97 -45.91 3.35
C LEU A 26 5.96 -46.30 2.25
N GLY A 27 4.92 -47.10 2.58
CA GLY A 27 3.88 -47.54 1.64
C GLY A 27 4.36 -48.57 0.62
N LYS A 28 5.49 -49.26 0.89
CA LYS A 28 6.03 -50.33 0.05
C LYS A 28 5.63 -51.68 0.66
N ASP A 29 4.76 -52.40 -0.03
CA ASP A 29 4.32 -53.73 0.38
C ASP A 29 5.37 -54.77 -0.06
N VAL A 30 6.35 -55.03 0.80
CA VAL A 30 7.49 -55.92 0.54
C VAL A 30 7.31 -57.23 1.29
N LYS A 31 7.43 -58.36 0.57
CA LYS A 31 7.29 -59.68 1.18
C LYS A 31 8.50 -60.00 2.04
N GLU A 32 8.29 -60.80 3.08
CA GLU A 32 9.32 -61.21 4.01
C GLU A 32 10.55 -61.85 3.32
N ALA A 33 10.32 -62.66 2.28
CA ALA A 33 11.36 -63.30 1.49
C ALA A 33 12.22 -62.30 0.68
N GLU A 34 11.63 -61.18 0.26
CA GLU A 34 12.34 -60.13 -0.48
C GLU A 34 13.23 -59.32 0.47
N VAL A 35 12.79 -59.11 1.71
CA VAL A 35 13.64 -58.52 2.77
C VAL A 35 14.83 -59.42 3.11
N ASP A 36 14.63 -60.74 3.16
CA ASP A 36 15.74 -61.68 3.37
C ASP A 36 16.77 -61.62 2.23
N GLU A 37 16.31 -61.50 0.98
CA GLU A 37 17.18 -61.32 -0.18
C GLU A 37 17.94 -59.99 -0.12
N MET A 38 17.29 -58.89 0.25
CA MET A 38 17.92 -57.58 0.42
C MET A 38 19.00 -57.59 1.50
N VAL A 39 18.74 -58.27 2.62
CA VAL A 39 19.72 -58.45 3.71
C VAL A 39 20.89 -59.32 3.25
N ALA A 40 20.63 -60.41 2.52
CA ALA A 40 21.66 -61.33 2.05
C ALA A 40 22.54 -60.73 0.94
N THR A 41 21.96 -59.94 0.04
CA THR A 41 22.66 -59.30 -1.08
C THR A 41 23.26 -57.94 -0.72
N GLY A 42 22.82 -57.33 0.39
CA GLY A 42 23.27 -56.01 0.84
C GLY A 42 22.81 -54.85 -0.05
N LYS A 43 21.84 -55.08 -0.94
CA LYS A 43 21.34 -54.06 -1.88
C LYS A 43 20.15 -53.31 -1.29
N TRP A 44 20.44 -52.10 -0.79
CA TRP A 44 19.46 -51.22 -0.14
C TRP A 44 18.92 -50.11 -1.04
N GLU A 45 19.01 -50.25 -2.37
CA GLU A 45 18.62 -49.24 -3.38
C GLU A 45 17.21 -48.66 -3.13
N VAL A 46 16.27 -49.49 -2.65
CA VAL A 46 14.90 -49.10 -2.29
C VAL A 46 14.84 -47.95 -1.26
N PHE A 47 15.83 -47.83 -0.37
CA PHE A 47 15.89 -46.76 0.62
C PHE A 47 16.55 -45.47 0.08
N ASN A 48 17.44 -45.57 -0.92
CA ASN A 48 18.15 -44.42 -1.48
C ASN A 48 17.31 -43.62 -2.48
N GLU A 49 16.48 -44.27 -3.30
CA GLU A 49 15.63 -43.58 -4.28
C GLU A 49 14.61 -42.64 -3.61
N ASN A 50 14.09 -43.03 -2.46
CA ASN A 50 13.12 -42.21 -1.73
C ASN A 50 13.76 -40.95 -1.15
N LEU A 51 14.98 -41.03 -0.61
CA LEU A 51 15.66 -39.87 -0.05
C LEU A 51 15.90 -38.77 -1.12
N LEU A 52 16.31 -39.17 -2.32
CA LEU A 52 16.52 -38.25 -3.43
C LEU A 52 15.21 -37.67 -3.96
N ASN A 53 14.17 -38.49 -4.05
CA ASN A 53 12.84 -38.04 -4.46
C ASN A 53 12.24 -37.05 -3.45
N ASP A 54 12.33 -37.33 -2.15
CA ASP A 54 11.84 -36.44 -1.09
C ASP A 54 12.59 -35.11 -1.08
N ALA A 55 13.92 -35.14 -1.25
CA ALA A 55 14.72 -33.93 -1.38
C ALA A 55 14.30 -33.10 -2.61
N ARG A 56 13.99 -33.77 -3.73
CA ARG A 56 13.52 -33.12 -4.96
C ARG A 56 12.13 -32.51 -4.78
N ILE A 57 11.20 -33.25 -4.18
CA ILE A 57 9.83 -32.80 -3.90
C ILE A 57 9.86 -31.59 -2.97
N THR A 58 10.61 -31.68 -1.87
CA THR A 58 10.76 -30.60 -0.89
C THR A 58 11.32 -29.34 -1.55
N ARG A 59 12.36 -29.47 -2.39
CA ARG A 59 12.93 -28.33 -3.12
C ARG A 59 11.94 -27.72 -4.11
N SER A 60 11.16 -28.54 -4.81
CA SER A 60 10.11 -28.07 -5.72
C SER A 60 9.03 -27.29 -4.98
N GLN A 61 8.55 -27.81 -3.85
CA GLN A 61 7.54 -27.14 -3.00
C GLN A 61 8.06 -25.81 -2.46
N LEU A 62 9.32 -25.78 -2.01
CA LEU A 62 9.95 -24.53 -1.56
C LEU A 62 10.02 -23.49 -2.68
N SER A 63 10.47 -23.89 -3.88
CA SER A 63 10.53 -22.99 -5.03
C SER A 63 9.16 -22.46 -5.41
N GLU A 64 8.11 -23.28 -5.31
CA GLU A 64 6.74 -22.85 -5.58
C GLU A 64 6.24 -21.84 -4.52
N ILE A 65 6.54 -22.07 -3.24
CA ILE A 65 6.21 -21.14 -2.15
C ILE A 65 6.92 -19.80 -2.38
N GLU A 66 8.21 -19.81 -2.71
CA GLU A 66 8.98 -18.60 -3.00
C GLU A 66 8.44 -17.84 -4.20
N GLN A 67 8.07 -18.53 -5.29
CA GLN A 67 7.49 -17.89 -6.46
C GLN A 67 6.14 -17.25 -6.14
N ARG A 68 5.25 -17.97 -5.45
CA ARG A 68 3.94 -17.41 -5.02
C ARG A 68 4.13 -16.21 -4.11
N HIS A 69 5.14 -16.23 -3.23
CA HIS A 69 5.47 -15.11 -2.35
C HIS A 69 5.93 -13.89 -3.16
N LYS A 70 6.93 -14.05 -4.04
CA LYS A 70 7.46 -12.97 -4.89
C LYS A 70 6.38 -12.34 -5.77
N VAL A 71 5.52 -13.16 -6.40
CA VAL A 71 4.43 -12.67 -7.23
C VAL A 71 3.41 -11.88 -6.40
N ARG A 72 3.09 -12.34 -5.19
CA ARG A 72 2.17 -11.64 -4.28
C ARG A 72 2.72 -10.27 -3.85
N GLU A 73 4.00 -10.19 -3.50
CA GLU A 73 4.65 -8.92 -3.16
C GLU A 73 4.58 -7.93 -4.33
N LEU A 74 4.85 -8.41 -5.54
CA LEU A 74 4.81 -7.58 -6.75
C LEU A 74 3.40 -7.08 -7.06
N ILE A 75 2.38 -7.93 -6.91
CA ILE A 75 0.97 -7.54 -7.07
C ILE A 75 0.57 -6.50 -6.01
N SER A 76 1.01 -6.69 -4.75
CA SER A 76 0.75 -5.72 -3.69
C SER A 76 1.37 -4.36 -4.01
N LEU A 77 2.60 -4.35 -4.53
CA LEU A 77 3.27 -3.12 -4.93
C LEU A 77 2.53 -2.44 -6.09
N GLU A 78 2.10 -3.20 -7.09
CA GLU A 78 1.32 -2.69 -8.22
C GLU A 78 0.01 -2.05 -7.76
N ASN A 79 -0.71 -2.68 -6.82
CA ASN A 79 -1.93 -2.13 -6.25
C ASN A 79 -1.67 -0.83 -5.50
N ASN A 80 -0.63 -0.77 -4.66
CA ASN A 80 -0.26 0.45 -3.95
C ASN A 80 0.09 1.60 -4.93
N MET A 81 0.77 1.29 -6.05
CA MET A 81 1.07 2.30 -7.09
C MET A 81 -0.20 2.79 -7.79
N LYS A 82 -1.17 1.90 -8.05
CA LYS A 82 -2.47 2.28 -8.61
C LYS A 82 -3.24 3.19 -7.67
N GLU A 83 -3.32 2.83 -6.39
CA GLU A 83 -3.97 3.65 -5.35
C GLU A 83 -3.34 5.04 -5.26
N LEU A 84 -2.01 5.13 -5.24
CA LEU A 84 -1.30 6.41 -5.24
C LEU A 84 -1.64 7.25 -6.49
N ARG A 85 -1.62 6.65 -7.67
CA ARG A 85 -1.97 7.34 -8.93
C ARG A 85 -3.39 7.87 -8.88
N ASP A 86 -4.34 7.07 -8.42
CA ASP A 86 -5.74 7.45 -8.36
C ASP A 86 -5.93 8.61 -7.36
N LEU A 87 -5.21 8.58 -6.22
CA LEU A 87 -5.17 9.68 -5.26
C LEU A 87 -4.58 10.98 -5.87
N PHE A 88 -3.54 10.87 -6.68
CA PHE A 88 -2.99 12.03 -7.42
C PHE A 88 -4.00 12.60 -8.44
N LEU A 89 -4.79 11.75 -9.10
CA LEU A 89 -5.83 12.20 -10.02
C LEU A 89 -6.96 12.94 -9.28
N ASP A 90 -7.38 12.43 -8.13
CA ASP A 90 -8.39 13.10 -7.29
C ASP A 90 -7.89 14.46 -6.80
N ILE A 91 -6.63 14.56 -6.36
CA ILE A 91 -6.02 15.84 -5.99
C ILE A 91 -5.98 16.79 -7.20
N PHE A 92 -5.62 16.30 -8.38
CA PHE A 92 -5.59 17.13 -9.58
C PHE A 92 -6.97 17.72 -9.89
N MET A 93 -8.03 16.91 -9.87
CA MET A 93 -9.40 17.40 -10.09
C MET A 93 -9.84 18.42 -9.03
N LEU A 94 -9.53 18.17 -7.76
CA LEU A 94 -9.84 19.11 -6.68
C LEU A 94 -9.12 20.46 -6.83
N VAL A 95 -7.87 20.44 -7.29
CA VAL A 95 -7.09 21.67 -7.56
C VAL A 95 -7.66 22.42 -8.75
N GLU A 96 -8.04 21.75 -9.83
CA GLU A 96 -8.71 22.39 -10.97
C GLU A 96 -10.04 23.02 -10.56
N GLU A 97 -10.87 22.32 -9.78
CA GLU A 97 -12.16 22.84 -9.30
C GLU A 97 -11.97 24.07 -8.38
N GLN A 98 -10.99 24.02 -7.46
CA GLN A 98 -10.69 25.13 -6.55
C GLN A 98 -10.02 26.32 -7.25
N GLY A 99 -9.34 26.11 -8.39
CA GLY A 99 -8.67 27.17 -9.15
C GLY A 99 -9.63 28.28 -9.58
N ALA A 100 -10.83 27.93 -10.05
CA ALA A 100 -11.85 28.91 -10.46
C ALA A 100 -12.33 29.78 -9.29
N ALA A 101 -12.49 29.21 -8.09
CA ALA A 101 -12.93 29.96 -6.92
C ALA A 101 -11.86 30.98 -6.45
N ILE A 102 -10.57 30.62 -6.52
CA ILE A 102 -9.46 31.52 -6.19
C ILE A 102 -9.41 32.70 -7.16
N GLU A 103 -9.58 32.46 -8.47
CA GLU A 103 -9.63 33.50 -9.49
C GLU A 103 -10.80 34.48 -9.28
N HIS A 104 -11.96 33.96 -8.86
CA HIS A 104 -13.11 34.80 -8.52
C HIS A 104 -12.88 35.68 -7.28
N ILE A 105 -12.24 35.14 -6.23
CA ILE A 105 -11.89 35.93 -5.04
C ILE A 105 -10.92 37.05 -5.42
N GLN A 106 -9.86 36.73 -6.18
CA GLN A 106 -8.91 37.72 -6.66
C GLN A 106 -9.60 38.82 -7.48
N THR A 107 -10.43 38.42 -8.45
CA THR A 107 -11.16 39.37 -9.30
C THR A 107 -12.10 40.27 -8.48
N ASN A 108 -12.78 39.73 -7.47
CA ASN A 108 -13.66 40.53 -6.60
C ASN A 108 -12.88 41.50 -5.72
N VAL A 109 -11.71 41.10 -5.22
CA VAL A 109 -10.82 41.97 -4.42
C VAL A 109 -10.29 43.10 -5.29
N GLU A 110 -9.80 42.81 -6.51
CA GLU A 110 -9.32 43.81 -7.46
C GLU A 110 -10.40 44.82 -7.84
N ARG A 111 -11.61 44.36 -8.18
CA ARG A 111 -12.76 45.24 -8.47
C ARG A 111 -13.14 46.12 -7.30
N THR A 112 -13.10 45.58 -6.08
CA THR A 112 -13.40 46.36 -4.87
C THR A 112 -12.34 47.41 -4.61
N GLN A 113 -11.07 47.09 -4.85
CA GLN A 113 -9.97 48.04 -4.74
C GLN A 113 -10.11 49.19 -5.75
N GLU A 114 -10.39 48.87 -7.01
CA GLU A 114 -10.62 49.86 -8.06
C GLU A 114 -11.80 50.77 -7.73
N TYR A 115 -12.92 50.18 -7.29
CA TYR A 115 -14.11 50.92 -6.87
C TYR A 115 -13.79 51.92 -5.75
N VAL A 116 -13.03 51.52 -4.73
CA VAL A 116 -12.63 52.40 -3.62
C VAL A 116 -11.73 53.55 -4.10
N ILE A 117 -10.79 53.29 -5.02
CA ILE A 117 -9.91 54.32 -5.58
C ILE A 117 -10.73 55.37 -6.34
N VAL A 118 -11.59 54.94 -7.27
CA VAL A 118 -12.45 55.84 -8.05
C VAL A 118 -13.38 56.63 -7.13
N THR A 119 -13.98 55.96 -6.15
CA THR A 119 -14.89 56.58 -5.20
C THR A 119 -14.18 57.61 -4.33
N LYS A 120 -12.93 57.35 -3.92
CA LYS A 120 -12.09 58.32 -3.18
C LYS A 120 -11.84 59.59 -3.99
N GLU A 121 -11.53 59.47 -5.28
CA GLU A 121 -11.35 60.65 -6.15
C GLU A 121 -12.66 61.42 -6.35
N LYS A 122 -13.79 60.72 -6.54
CA LYS A 122 -15.12 61.36 -6.59
C LYS A 122 -15.45 62.09 -5.29
N PHE A 123 -15.16 61.51 -4.13
CA PHE A 123 -15.35 62.16 -2.84
C PHE A 123 -14.45 63.40 -2.65
N LYS A 124 -13.19 63.35 -3.08
CA LYS A 124 -12.32 64.54 -3.09
C LYS A 124 -12.91 65.65 -3.94
N LEU A 125 -13.41 65.32 -5.13
CA LEU A 125 -14.04 66.28 -6.02
C LEU A 125 -15.32 66.88 -5.41
N ALA A 126 -16.20 66.03 -4.84
CA ALA A 126 -17.40 66.45 -4.14
C ALA A 126 -17.09 67.37 -2.95
N ALA A 127 -16.04 67.05 -2.18
CA ALA A 127 -15.57 67.90 -1.09
C ALA A 127 -15.09 69.27 -1.59
N ARG A 128 -14.36 69.32 -2.73
CA ARG A 128 -13.96 70.58 -3.37
C ARG A 128 -15.16 71.40 -3.84
N TYR A 129 -16.15 70.77 -4.49
CA TYR A 129 -17.39 71.44 -4.90
C TYR A 129 -18.16 71.99 -3.70
N LYS A 130 -18.30 71.21 -2.62
CA LYS A 130 -18.93 71.67 -1.37
C LYS A 130 -18.22 72.88 -0.76
N LYS A 131 -16.88 72.90 -0.79
CA LYS A 131 -16.06 74.02 -0.28
C LYS A 131 -16.14 75.27 -1.16
N ARG A 132 -16.26 75.09 -2.48
CA ARG A 132 -16.34 76.18 -3.47
C ARG A 132 -17.79 76.58 -3.82
N ASN A 133 -18.78 76.13 -3.03
CA ASN A 133 -20.18 76.43 -3.27
C ASN A 133 -20.42 77.95 -3.13
N PRO A 134 -20.78 78.66 -4.21
CA PRO A 134 -20.97 80.12 -4.18
C PRO A 134 -22.08 80.52 -3.22
N CYS A 135 -23.15 79.73 -3.06
CA CYS A 135 -24.22 80.02 -2.11
C CYS A 135 -23.70 80.01 -0.67
N ARG A 136 -22.67 79.22 -0.36
CA ARG A 136 -22.05 79.18 0.98
C ARG A 136 -21.03 80.29 1.19
N GLN A 137 -20.36 80.74 0.12
CA GLN A 137 -19.39 81.84 0.14
C GLN A 137 -20.07 83.22 0.14
N LEU A 138 -21.18 83.37 -0.58
CA LEU A 138 -21.94 84.61 -0.72
C LEU A 138 -22.89 84.85 0.47
N CYS A 139 -23.44 83.78 1.06
CA CYS A 139 -24.35 83.86 2.20
C CYS A 139 -23.65 84.16 3.55
N CYS A 140 -22.31 84.26 3.57
CA CYS A 140 -21.56 84.65 4.76
C CYS A 140 -21.76 86.14 5.14
N CYS A 141 -22.27 86.96 4.22
CA CYS A 141 -22.52 88.39 4.47
C CYS A 141 -23.96 88.69 4.90
N CYS A 142 -24.90 87.76 4.73
CA CYS A 142 -26.35 88.02 4.91
C CYS A 142 -27.06 87.06 5.88
N CYS A 143 -26.37 86.08 6.47
CA CYS A 143 -26.97 85.14 7.43
C CYS A 143 -26.05 84.91 8.64
N PRO A 144 -26.57 84.95 9.89
CA PRO A 144 -25.77 84.74 11.09
C PRO A 144 -25.06 83.37 11.11
N PRO A 145 -23.90 83.22 11.79
CA PRO A 145 -22.99 82.08 11.66
C PRO A 145 -23.55 80.70 12.05
N TRP A 146 -24.79 80.61 12.54
CA TRP A 146 -25.32 79.44 13.24
C TRP A 146 -26.32 78.59 12.44
N ARG A 147 -26.67 78.96 11.20
CA ARG A 147 -27.66 78.20 10.39
C ARG A 147 -27.13 77.52 9.12
N CYS A 148 -25.85 77.68 8.77
CA CYS A 148 -25.28 77.16 7.52
C CYS A 148 -24.49 75.82 7.67
N CYS A 149 -24.65 75.13 8.80
CA CYS A 149 -23.99 73.85 9.10
C CYS A 149 -24.97 72.81 9.65
N LEU A 150 -25.96 72.42 8.84
CA LEU A 150 -26.45 71.05 8.78
C LEU A 150 -26.55 70.66 7.29
#